data_AF-A0A8I0GZJ9-F1
#
_entry.id   AF-A0A8I0GZJ9-F1
#
_cell.length_a   1.000
_cell.length_b   1.000
_cell.length_c   1.000
_cell.angle_alpha   90.00
_cell.angle_beta   90.00
_cell.angle_gamma   90.00
#
_symmetry.space_group_name_H-M   'P 1'
#
loop_
_entity.id
_entity.type
_entity.pdbx_description
1 polymer ?
#
loop_
_entity_poly.entity_id
_entity_poly.type
_entity_poly.pdbx_seq_one_letter_code
_entity_poly.pdbx_strand_id
1 'polypeptide(L)'
;MIAKLRVSDGAPFYAVAGASHDCGATFSKAGGPVFTLYQRDDCHLCDQALAVLAQARVGDLDSVFIDDDAALEARYGLRVPVLRDAQGRELDWPFDVAALRAWMG
;
A
#
# COMPACT_ATOMS: atom_id res chain seq x y z
N MET A 1 -5.39 55.46 -3.76
CA MET A 1 -6.71 54.90 -4.12
C MET A 1 -6.55 53.40 -4.28
N ILE A 2 -7.35 52.65 -3.56
CA ILE A 2 -7.42 51.18 -3.63
C ILE A 2 -8.28 50.76 -4.83
N ALA A 3 -7.87 49.70 -5.54
CA ALA A 3 -8.78 48.90 -6.34
C ALA A 3 -8.47 47.42 -6.06
N LYS A 4 -9.51 46.71 -5.62
CA LYS A 4 -9.52 45.35 -5.11
C LYS A 4 -9.92 44.42 -6.26
N LEU A 5 -9.21 43.32 -6.49
CA LEU A 5 -9.73 42.20 -7.28
C LEU A 5 -9.53 40.89 -6.51
N ARG A 6 -10.63 40.16 -6.31
CA ARG A 6 -10.70 38.86 -5.63
C ARG A 6 -11.29 37.87 -6.65
N VAL A 7 -10.57 36.78 -6.94
CA VAL A 7 -11.06 35.50 -7.47
C VAL A 7 -9.93 34.51 -7.15
N SER A 8 -10.05 33.73 -6.07
CA SER A 8 -10.77 32.45 -5.97
C SER A 8 -10.01 31.32 -6.66
N ASP A 9 -9.43 30.47 -5.81
CA ASP A 9 -9.13 29.05 -5.97
C ASP A 9 -9.31 28.49 -7.39
N GLY A 10 -8.19 28.20 -8.03
CA GLY A 10 -8.15 27.67 -9.39
C GLY A 10 -6.77 27.11 -9.69
N ALA A 11 -6.24 26.27 -8.80
CA ALA A 11 -5.12 25.41 -9.16
C ALA A 11 -5.68 24.27 -10.03
N PRO A 12 -5.31 24.18 -11.32
CA PRO A 12 -5.65 23.03 -12.12
C PRO A 12 -4.85 21.82 -11.60
N PHE A 13 -5.56 20.75 -11.25
CA PHE A 13 -4.96 19.46 -10.92
C PHE A 13 -4.81 18.63 -12.21
N TYR A 14 -3.62 18.05 -12.36
CA TYR A 14 -3.23 16.93 -13.23
C TYR A 14 -3.16 17.11 -14.75
N ALA A 15 -1.92 17.15 -15.25
CA ALA A 15 -1.31 16.04 -15.98
C ALA A 15 0.19 16.31 -16.15
N VAL A 16 1.06 15.47 -15.58
CA VAL A 16 2.46 15.40 -16.03
C VAL A 16 2.57 14.23 -17.00
N ALA A 17 2.62 14.57 -18.29
CA ALA A 17 3.28 13.74 -19.28
C ALA A 17 4.79 13.81 -19.00
N GLY A 18 5.32 12.84 -18.27
CA GLY A 18 6.74 12.71 -17.98
C GLY A 18 7.40 11.68 -18.88
N ALA A 19 7.58 12.00 -20.16
CA ALA A 19 8.65 11.39 -20.95
C ALA A 19 9.95 12.11 -20.60
N SER A 20 10.68 11.58 -19.62
CA SER A 20 12.05 11.99 -19.34
C SER A 20 12.87 10.74 -19.10
N HIS A 21 13.58 10.36 -20.16
CA HIS A 21 14.73 9.47 -20.11
C HIS A 21 15.86 10.21 -19.37
N ASP A 22 16.38 9.56 -18.33
CA ASP A 22 17.64 9.84 -17.63
C ASP A 22 17.70 11.02 -16.63
N CYS A 23 17.27 10.73 -15.40
CA CYS A 23 18.10 10.95 -14.22
C CYS A 23 17.76 9.81 -13.24
N GLY A 24 18.57 8.76 -13.26
CA GLY A 24 18.38 7.54 -12.47
C GLY A 24 18.32 7.80 -10.97
N ALA A 25 17.11 7.94 -10.45
CA ALA A 25 16.77 7.46 -9.11
C ALA A 25 15.96 6.19 -9.33
N THR A 26 16.65 5.07 -9.58
CA THR A 26 16.15 3.81 -9.04
C THR A 26 15.96 4.07 -7.55
N PHE A 27 14.72 4.28 -7.11
CA PHE A 27 14.37 4.08 -5.71
C PHE A 27 14.49 2.58 -5.44
N SER A 28 15.73 2.08 -5.53
CA SER A 28 16.14 0.82 -4.96
C SER A 28 16.00 1.03 -3.47
N LYS A 29 14.81 0.72 -2.97
CA LYS A 29 14.58 0.30 -1.61
C LYS A 29 15.68 -0.75 -1.31
N ALA A 30 16.74 -0.31 -0.64
CA ALA A 30 17.91 -1.11 -0.35
C ALA A 30 17.52 -2.09 0.77
N GLY A 31 16.88 -3.17 0.37
CA GLY A 31 16.25 -4.17 1.23
C GLY A 31 15.03 -4.74 0.51
N GLY A 32 15.00 -6.05 0.27
CA GLY A 32 13.77 -6.69 -0.22
C GLY A 32 12.61 -6.43 0.73
N PRO A 33 11.35 -6.55 0.28
CA PRO A 33 10.23 -6.27 1.15
C PRO A 33 10.27 -7.15 2.40
N VAL A 34 10.22 -6.52 3.57
CA VAL A 34 10.17 -7.21 4.86
C VAL A 34 8.77 -7.76 5.11
N PHE A 35 7.77 -7.17 4.46
CA PHE A 35 6.37 -7.58 4.56
C PHE A 35 5.72 -7.68 3.18
N THR A 36 4.85 -8.66 3.01
CA THR A 36 4.01 -8.86 1.83
C THR A 36 2.55 -8.92 2.24
N LEU A 37 1.71 -8.09 1.63
CA LEU A 37 0.26 -8.15 1.78
C LEU A 37 -0.34 -8.89 0.57
N TYR A 38 -0.95 -10.04 0.81
CA TYR A 38 -1.77 -10.72 -0.19
C TYR A 38 -3.17 -10.11 -0.18
N GLN A 39 -3.59 -9.61 -1.34
CA GLN A 39 -4.83 -8.87 -1.52
C GLN A 39 -5.46 -9.19 -2.89
N ARG A 40 -6.66 -8.66 -3.10
CA ARG A 40 -7.39 -8.77 -4.36
C ARG A 40 -8.07 -7.47 -4.72
N ASP A 41 -8.42 -7.30 -5.98
CA ASP A 41 -9.15 -6.12 -6.46
C ASP A 41 -10.56 -6.03 -5.87
N ASP A 42 -11.08 -4.80 -5.79
CA ASP A 42 -12.43 -4.46 -5.30
C ASP A 42 -12.75 -5.06 -3.92
N CYS A 43 -11.79 -4.96 -2.97
CA CYS A 43 -11.92 -5.54 -1.65
C CYS A 43 -11.83 -4.50 -0.53
N HIS A 44 -12.99 -4.14 0.04
CA HIS A 44 -13.06 -3.20 1.16
C HIS A 44 -12.29 -3.64 2.42
N LEU A 45 -12.11 -4.95 2.62
CA LEU A 45 -11.30 -5.46 3.72
C LEU A 45 -9.80 -5.16 3.48
N CYS A 46 -9.34 -5.24 2.24
CA CYS A 46 -7.95 -4.92 1.88
C CYS A 46 -7.67 -3.43 2.10
N ASP A 47 -8.61 -2.54 1.77
CA ASP A 47 -8.50 -1.11 2.06
C ASP A 47 -8.33 -0.83 3.56
N GLN A 48 -9.10 -1.53 4.39
CA GLN A 48 -9.01 -1.41 5.85
C GLN A 48 -7.67 -1.93 6.38
N ALA A 49 -7.20 -3.07 5.90
CA ALA A 49 -5.90 -3.62 6.27
C ALA A 49 -4.75 -2.66 5.87
N LEU A 50 -4.79 -2.10 4.65
CA LEU A 50 -3.84 -1.10 4.19
C LEU A 50 -3.85 0.16 5.07
N ALA A 51 -5.02 0.62 5.51
CA ALA A 51 -5.13 1.75 6.42
C ALA A 51 -4.46 1.46 7.77
N VAL A 52 -4.63 0.25 8.32
CA VAL A 52 -3.96 -0.18 9.57
C VAL A 52 -2.45 -0.25 9.38
N LEU A 53 -1.97 -0.83 8.27
CA LEU A 53 -0.54 -0.90 7.93
C LEU A 53 0.08 0.51 7.82
N ALA A 54 -0.62 1.45 7.17
CA ALA A 54 -0.19 2.84 7.06
C ALA A 54 -0.11 3.54 8.42
N GLN A 55 -1.11 3.33 9.29
CA GLN A 55 -1.13 3.88 10.65
C GLN A 55 -0.02 3.29 11.53
N ALA A 56 0.27 2.00 11.36
CA ALA A 56 1.37 1.32 12.04
C ALA A 56 2.75 1.74 11.50
N ARG A 57 2.81 2.48 10.38
CA ARG A 57 4.04 2.89 9.69
C ARG A 57 4.88 1.69 9.25
N VAL A 58 4.22 0.65 8.74
CA VAL A 58 4.92 -0.53 8.19
C VAL A 58 5.82 -0.09 7.06
N GLY A 59 7.12 -0.18 7.31
CA GLY A 59 8.16 -0.01 6.30
C GLY A 59 8.25 -1.25 5.42
N ASP A 60 8.86 -1.06 4.27
CA ASP A 60 9.20 -2.15 3.38
C ASP A 60 8.10 -3.14 2.98
N LEU A 61 6.85 -2.69 2.86
CA LEU A 61 5.73 -3.49 2.37
C LEU A 61 5.78 -3.72 0.84
N ASP A 62 5.32 -4.88 0.41
CA ASP A 62 4.99 -5.25 -0.96
C ASP A 62 3.53 -5.72 -1.04
N SER A 63 2.84 -5.43 -2.13
CA SER A 63 1.44 -5.79 -2.34
C SER A 63 1.34 -6.79 -3.48
N VAL A 64 0.83 -7.98 -3.20
CA VAL A 64 0.66 -9.06 -4.18
C VAL A 64 -0.82 -9.29 -4.41
N PHE A 65 -1.24 -9.16 -5.66
CA PHE A 65 -2.60 -9.46 -6.09
C PHE A 65 -2.73 -10.95 -6.37
N ILE A 66 -3.75 -11.59 -5.81
CA ILE A 66 -3.96 -13.03 -5.95
C ILE A 66 -4.79 -13.39 -7.18
N ASP A 67 -5.58 -12.46 -7.74
CA ASP A 67 -6.60 -12.74 -8.78
C ASP A 67 -6.05 -13.43 -10.05
N ASP A 68 -4.79 -13.17 -10.41
CA ASP A 68 -4.14 -13.75 -11.61
C ASP A 68 -3.30 -15.01 -11.32
N ASP A 69 -3.22 -15.47 -10.06
CA ASP A 69 -2.42 -16.63 -9.66
C ASP A 69 -3.30 -17.71 -8.99
N ALA A 70 -3.55 -18.79 -9.74
CA ALA A 70 -4.39 -19.90 -9.29
C ALA A 70 -3.88 -20.58 -8.00
N ALA A 71 -2.57 -20.57 -7.75
CA ALA A 71 -2.01 -21.16 -6.53
C ALA A 71 -2.23 -20.24 -5.32
N LEU A 72 -2.13 -18.92 -5.52
CA LEU A 72 -2.44 -17.94 -4.49
C LEU A 72 -3.95 -17.87 -4.21
N GLU A 73 -4.79 -17.91 -5.24
CA GLU A 73 -6.26 -18.02 -5.10
C GLU A 73 -6.65 -19.24 -4.27
N ALA A 74 -6.11 -20.42 -4.58
CA ALA A 74 -6.40 -21.64 -3.84
C ALA A 74 -5.97 -21.57 -2.36
N ARG A 75 -4.92 -20.80 -2.05
CA ARG A 75 -4.37 -20.68 -0.69
C ARG A 75 -5.01 -19.56 0.13
N TYR A 76 -5.26 -18.41 -0.50
CA TYR A 76 -5.61 -17.16 0.17
C TYR A 76 -6.97 -16.59 -0.24
N GLY A 77 -7.67 -17.14 -1.24
CA GLY A 77 -8.91 -16.57 -1.78
C GLY A 77 -10.00 -16.27 -0.74
N LEU A 78 -10.11 -17.10 0.32
CA LEU A 78 -11.04 -16.87 1.43
C LEU A 78 -10.43 -16.15 2.65
N ARG A 79 -9.12 -15.93 2.64
CA ARG A 79 -8.35 -15.36 3.77
C ARG A 79 -7.89 -13.93 3.52
N VAL A 80 -7.85 -13.47 2.27
CA VAL A 80 -7.41 -12.10 1.95
C VAL A 80 -8.27 -11.05 2.68
N PRO A 81 -7.66 -10.03 3.30
CA PRO A 81 -6.23 -9.68 3.27
C PRO A 81 -5.37 -10.45 4.29
N VAL A 82 -4.19 -10.94 3.85
CA VAL A 82 -3.21 -11.63 4.71
C VAL A 82 -1.86 -10.92 4.65
N LEU A 83 -1.33 -10.52 5.80
CA LEU A 83 0.02 -9.98 5.91
C LEU A 83 1.01 -11.10 6.19
N ARG A 84 2.15 -11.09 5.51
CA ARG A 84 3.24 -12.05 5.71
C ARG A 84 4.56 -11.33 5.92
N ASP A 85 5.37 -11.80 6.85
CA ASP A 85 6.72 -11.26 7.07
C ASP A 85 7.81 -12.03 6.29
N ALA A 86 9.03 -11.52 6.34
CA ALA A 86 10.21 -12.15 5.73
C ALA A 86 10.56 -13.52 6.33
N GLN A 87 10.05 -13.87 7.52
CA GLN A 87 10.22 -15.19 8.13
C GLN A 87 9.12 -16.17 7.71
N GLY A 88 8.13 -15.71 6.95
CA GLY A 88 6.99 -16.49 6.50
C GLY A 88 5.87 -16.64 7.53
N ARG A 89 5.90 -15.89 8.63
CA ARG A 89 4.76 -15.79 9.55
C ARG A 89 3.63 -15.05 8.84
N GLU A 90 2.41 -15.52 9.03
CA GLU A 90 1.19 -14.92 8.48
C GLU A 90 0.38 -14.29 9.61
N LEU A 91 -0.24 -13.14 9.32
CA LEU A 91 -1.22 -12.49 10.16
C LEU A 91 -2.48 -12.28 9.31
N ASP A 92 -3.53 -13.02 9.66
CA ASP A 92 -4.84 -12.91 9.04
C ASP A 92 -5.61 -11.70 9.56
N TRP A 93 -6.46 -11.14 8.69
CA TRP A 93 -7.48 -10.19 9.10
C TRP A 93 -8.52 -10.85 10.04
N PRO A 94 -9.08 -10.16 11.04
CA PRO A 94 -8.87 -8.75 11.39
C PRO A 94 -7.73 -8.50 12.38
N PHE A 95 -7.02 -7.38 12.18
CA PHE A 95 -6.02 -6.86 13.13
C PHE A 95 -6.07 -5.33 13.22
N ASP A 96 -5.76 -4.80 14.39
CA ASP A 96 -5.57 -3.36 14.61
C ASP A 96 -4.08 -3.00 14.74
N VAL A 97 -3.79 -1.71 14.87
CA VAL A 97 -2.41 -1.18 14.93
C VAL A 97 -1.62 -1.75 16.12
N ALA A 98 -2.25 -1.96 17.28
CA ALA A 98 -1.58 -2.49 18.46
C ALA A 98 -1.24 -3.97 18.28
N ALA A 99 -2.20 -4.77 17.79
CA ALA A 99 -1.97 -6.18 17.46
C ALA A 99 -0.86 -6.35 16.42
N LEU A 100 -0.88 -5.54 15.36
CA LEU A 100 0.14 -5.54 14.31
C LEU A 100 1.53 -5.19 14.86
N ARG A 101 1.64 -4.14 15.69
CA ARG A 101 2.92 -3.77 16.32
C ARG A 101 3.47 -4.88 17.21
N ALA A 102 2.63 -5.50 18.03
CA ALA A 102 3.03 -6.61 18.88
C ALA A 102 3.49 -7.83 18.05
N TRP A 103 2.87 -8.07 16.89
CA TRP A 103 3.24 -9.16 16.00
C TRP A 103 4.59 -8.93 15.28
N MET A 104 4.87 -7.68 14.90
CA MET A 104 6.15 -7.30 14.26
C MET A 104 7.36 -7.44 15.20
N GLY A 105 7.16 -7.30 16.52
CA GLY A 105 8.21 -7.42 17.53
C GLY A 105 8.72 -6.08 18.03
#